data_AF-A0A497UUK2-F1
#
_entry.id   AF-A0A497UUK2-F1
#
_cell.length_a   1.000
_cell.length_b   1.000
_cell.length_c   1.000
_cell.angle_alpha   90.00
_cell.angle_beta   90.00
_cell.angle_gamma   90.00
#
_symmetry.space_group_name_H-M   'P 1'
#
loop_
_entity.id
_entity.type
_entity.pdbx_description
1 polymer ?
#
loop_
_entity_poly.entity_id
_entity_poly.type
_entity_poly.pdbx_seq_one_letter_code
_entity_poly.pdbx_strand_id
1 'polypeptide(L)'
;MEDLNNKLNILLEKEKVIKDEIEIIKKDYNYNDGFSDKDDLEKFIKENRKILDELTNIKKEIRVLKLELMTPEEKLEYYRQKELAKEKYKKSDLS
;
A
#
# COMPACT_ATOMS: atom_id res chain seq x y z
N MET A 1 12.95 -1.23 20.66
CA MET A 1 13.19 -0.15 19.68
C MET A 1 14.03 -0.65 18.52
N GLU A 2 15.24 -1.14 18.76
CA GLU A 2 16.13 -1.69 17.69
C GLU A 2 15.50 -2.88 16.93
N ASP A 3 14.82 -3.78 17.65
CA ASP A 3 14.11 -4.92 17.05
C ASP A 3 12.94 -4.51 16.12
N LEU A 4 12.18 -3.48 16.50
CA LEU A 4 11.08 -2.95 15.67
C LEU A 4 11.61 -2.24 14.41
N ASN A 5 12.72 -1.52 14.52
CA ASN A 5 13.38 -0.91 13.36
C ASN A 5 13.94 -1.96 12.40
N ASN A 6 14.55 -3.02 12.93
CA ASN A 6 15.01 -4.15 12.11
C ASN A 6 13.84 -4.85 11.40
N LYS A 7 12.74 -5.09 12.12
CA LYS A 7 11.52 -5.66 11.53
C LYS A 7 10.93 -4.75 10.44
N LEU A 8 10.90 -3.44 10.67
CA LEU A 8 10.45 -2.47 9.67
C LEU A 8 11.33 -2.51 8.42
N ASN A 9 12.65 -2.54 8.56
CA ASN A 9 13.58 -2.61 7.44
C ASN A 9 13.38 -3.89 6.62
N ILE A 10 13.22 -5.04 7.28
CA ILE A 10 12.93 -6.31 6.59
C ILE A 10 11.62 -6.22 5.78
N LEU A 11 10.58 -5.62 6.36
CA LEU A 11 9.30 -5.46 5.66
C LEU A 11 9.39 -4.47 4.50
N LEU A 12 10.18 -3.40 4.61
CA LEU A 12 10.43 -2.46 3.52
C LEU A 12 11.17 -3.12 2.35
N GLU A 13 12.19 -3.94 2.63
CA GLU A 13 12.88 -4.72 1.60
C GLU A 13 11.94 -5.73 0.93
N LYS A 14 11.11 -6.43 1.72
CA LYS A 14 10.07 -7.33 1.16
C LYS A 14 9.05 -6.58 0.31
N GLU A 15 8.58 -5.41 0.75
CA GLU A 15 7.67 -4.57 -0.04
C GLU A 15 8.30 -4.18 -1.38
N LYS A 16 9.59 -3.86 -1.39
CA LYS A 16 10.33 -3.52 -2.60
C LYS A 16 10.41 -4.70 -3.56
N VAL A 17 10.83 -5.88 -3.08
CA VAL A 17 10.91 -7.10 -3.92
C VAL A 17 9.55 -7.43 -4.54
N ILE A 18 8.48 -7.40 -3.75
CA ILE A 18 7.13 -7.70 -4.25
C ILE A 18 6.64 -6.64 -5.25
N LYS A 19 6.99 -5.36 -5.06
CA LYS A 19 6.70 -4.31 -6.05
C LYS A 19 7.42 -4.57 -7.37
N ASP A 20 8.68 -4.98 -7.30
CA ASP A 20 9.48 -5.29 -8.49
C ASP A 20 8.88 -6.49 -9.24
N GLU A 21 8.44 -7.53 -8.53
CA GLU A 21 7.72 -8.67 -9.11
C GLU A 21 6.39 -8.26 -9.75
N ILE A 22 5.57 -7.45 -9.07
CA ILE A 22 4.32 -6.93 -9.63
C ILE A 22 4.59 -6.08 -10.88
N GLU A 23 5.68 -5.31 -10.92
CA GLU A 23 6.03 -4.51 -12.08
C GLU A 23 6.43 -5.36 -13.29
N ILE A 24 7.10 -6.50 -13.05
CA ILE A 24 7.37 -7.49 -14.11
C ILE A 24 6.04 -8.06 -14.63
N ILE A 25 5.16 -8.53 -13.74
CA ILE A 25 3.84 -9.06 -14.12
C ILE A 25 3.04 -8.02 -14.90
N LYS A 26 3.04 -6.76 -14.47
CA LYS A 26 2.34 -5.68 -15.19
C LYS A 26 2.82 -5.52 -16.63
N LYS A 27 4.13 -5.67 -16.89
CA LYS A 27 4.68 -5.61 -18.24
C LYS A 27 4.17 -6.77 -19.10
N ASP A 28 4.07 -7.96 -18.53
CA ASP A 28 3.55 -9.15 -19.23
C ASP A 28 2.08 -8.99 -19.66
N TYR A 29 1.29 -8.20 -18.91
CA TYR A 29 -0.12 -7.91 -19.24
C TYR A 29 -0.32 -6.60 -19.99
N ASN A 30 0.76 -5.94 -20.42
CA ASN A 30 0.73 -4.60 -21.00
C ASN A 30 -0.08 -3.58 -20.15
N TYR A 31 -0.04 -3.73 -18.83
CA TYR A 31 -0.88 -3.00 -17.87
C TYR A 31 -0.79 -1.48 -18.06
N ASN A 32 0.40 -0.98 -18.40
CA ASN A 32 0.67 0.46 -18.53
C ASN A 32 -0.05 1.11 -19.72
N ASP A 33 -0.39 0.34 -20.75
CA ASP A 33 -1.23 0.79 -21.86
C ASP A 33 -2.73 0.68 -21.55
N GLY A 34 -3.06 0.18 -20.35
CA GLY A 34 -4.41 -0.06 -19.87
C GLY A 34 -4.96 -1.42 -20.30
N PHE A 35 -5.93 -1.93 -19.55
CA PHE A 35 -6.70 -3.10 -19.99
C PHE A 35 -7.77 -2.66 -20.98
N SER A 36 -7.79 -3.30 -22.15
CA SER A 36 -8.78 -3.03 -23.20
C SER A 36 -10.18 -3.54 -22.82
N ASP A 37 -10.24 -4.56 -21.96
CA ASP A 37 -11.47 -5.18 -21.47
C ASP A 37 -11.41 -5.40 -19.94
N LYS A 38 -12.57 -5.35 -19.30
CA LYS A 38 -12.77 -5.67 -17.89
C LYS A 38 -12.37 -7.10 -17.56
N ASP A 39 -12.59 -8.03 -18.49
CA ASP A 39 -12.27 -9.44 -18.30
C ASP A 39 -10.76 -9.68 -18.17
N ASP A 40 -9.93 -8.93 -18.91
CA ASP A 40 -8.47 -9.02 -18.81
C ASP A 40 -7.95 -8.45 -17.48
N LEU A 41 -8.56 -7.37 -16.99
CA LEU A 41 -8.28 -6.84 -15.65
C LEU A 41 -8.66 -7.83 -14.56
N GLU A 42 -9.84 -8.45 -14.66
CA GLU A 42 -10.30 -9.46 -13.69
C GLU A 42 -9.40 -10.69 -13.71
N LYS A 43 -8.96 -11.12 -14.89
CA LYS A 43 -8.01 -12.22 -15.06
C LYS A 43 -6.67 -11.88 -14.41
N PHE A 44 -6.10 -10.70 -14.68
CA PHE A 44 -4.88 -10.23 -14.01
C PHE A 44 -5.02 -10.26 -12.49
N ILE A 45 -6.11 -9.70 -11.94
CA ILE A 45 -6.35 -9.67 -10.50
C ILE A 45 -6.45 -11.09 -9.93
N LYS A 46 -7.17 -11.99 -10.62
CA LYS A 46 -7.40 -13.36 -10.16
C LYS A 46 -6.11 -14.19 -10.18
N GLU A 47 -5.34 -14.10 -11.26
CA GLU A 47 -4.08 -14.84 -11.43
C GLU A 47 -3.00 -14.34 -10.46
N ASN A 48 -3.01 -13.05 -10.15
CA ASN A 48 -2.00 -12.41 -9.29
C ASN A 48 -2.52 -12.07 -7.89
N ARG A 49 -3.69 -12.60 -7.50
CA ARG A 49 -4.34 -12.27 -6.22
C ARG A 49 -3.42 -12.47 -5.02
N LYS A 50 -2.66 -13.57 -5.01
CA LYS A 50 -1.79 -13.94 -3.89
C LYS A 50 -0.71 -12.87 -3.65
N ILE A 51 -0.03 -12.41 -4.70
CA ILE A 51 1.04 -11.41 -4.57
C ILE A 51 0.48 -10.01 -4.26
N LEU A 52 -0.70 -9.68 -4.79
CA LEU A 52 -1.41 -8.44 -4.48
C LEU A 52 -1.89 -8.41 -3.01
N ASP A 53 -2.39 -9.54 -2.51
CA ASP A 53 -2.81 -9.71 -1.10
C ASP A 53 -1.59 -9.64 -0.17
N GLU A 54 -0.46 -10.24 -0.57
CA GLU A 54 0.79 -10.18 0.18
C GLU A 54 1.33 -8.74 0.29
N LEU A 55 1.37 -8.01 -0.82
CA LEU A 55 1.72 -6.58 -0.82
C LEU A 55 0.80 -5.77 0.11
N THR A 56 -0.50 -6.07 0.07
CA THR A 56 -1.50 -5.40 0.91
C THR A 56 -1.25 -5.66 2.39
N ASN A 57 -0.92 -6.90 2.77
CA ASN A 57 -0.61 -7.26 4.14
C ASN A 57 0.69 -6.62 4.63
N ILE A 58 1.75 -6.65 3.83
CA ILE A 58 3.02 -5.99 4.16
C ILE A 58 2.82 -4.49 4.37
N LYS A 59 2.05 -3.81 3.51
CA LYS A 59 1.74 -2.38 3.69
C LYS A 59 0.98 -2.11 4.99
N LYS A 60 0.06 -2.99 5.39
CA LYS A 60 -0.65 -2.86 6.68
C LYS A 60 0.32 -3.03 7.85
N GLU A 61 1.20 -4.03 7.81
CA GLU A 61 2.20 -4.26 8.86
C GLU A 61 3.19 -3.10 8.98
N ILE A 62 3.72 -2.60 7.85
CA ILE A 62 4.60 -1.43 7.82
C ILE A 62 3.89 -0.22 8.46
N ARG A 63 2.62 0.01 8.15
CA ARG A 63 1.85 1.11 8.74
C ARG A 63 1.74 0.98 10.24
N VAL A 64 1.44 -0.23 10.75
CA VAL A 64 1.34 -0.50 12.19
C VAL A 64 2.69 -0.24 12.86
N LEU A 65 3.79 -0.78 12.32
CA LEU A 65 5.13 -0.57 12.88
C LEU A 65 5.57 0.89 12.86
N LYS A 66 5.30 1.61 11.75
CA LYS A 66 5.57 3.05 11.68
C LYS A 66 4.79 3.81 12.76
N LEU A 67 3.54 3.45 13.00
CA LEU A 67 2.78 4.02 14.11
C LEU A 67 3.41 3.64 15.44
N GLU A 68 3.79 2.40 15.69
CA GLU A 68 4.42 2.01 16.97
C GLU A 68 5.70 2.79 17.25
N LEU A 69 6.52 3.02 16.23
CA LEU A 69 7.79 3.75 16.29
C LEU A 69 7.64 5.28 16.44
N MET A 70 6.47 5.84 16.13
CA MET A 70 6.21 7.27 16.29
C MET A 70 6.15 7.69 17.76
N THR A 71 6.65 8.90 18.04
CA THR A 71 6.43 9.56 19.33
C THR A 71 4.94 9.90 19.53
N PRO A 72 4.49 10.17 20.77
CA PRO A 72 3.13 10.63 21.02
C PRO A 72 2.72 11.85 20.19
N GLU A 73 3.65 12.82 20.01
CA GLU A 73 3.43 14.03 19.23
C GLU A 73 3.25 13.72 17.74
N GLU A 74 4.11 12.86 17.18
CA GLU A 74 4.02 12.42 15.78
C GLU A 74 2.72 11.65 15.51
N LYS A 75 2.29 10.78 16.44
CA LYS A 75 1.00 10.08 16.36
C LYS A 75 -0.17 11.07 16.33
N LEU A 76 -0.14 12.08 17.19
CA LEU A 76 -1.20 13.07 17.29
C LEU A 76 -1.34 13.87 15.99
N GLU A 77 -0.22 14.30 15.41
CA GLU A 77 -0.21 14.99 14.12
C GLU A 77 -0.68 14.08 12.98
N TYR A 78 -0.25 12.81 12.96
CA TYR A 78 -0.74 11.83 12.00
C TYR A 78 -2.27 11.69 12.01
N TYR A 79 -2.88 11.60 13.19
CA TYR A 79 -4.34 11.52 13.31
C TYR A 79 -5.02 12.82 12.90
N ARG A 80 -4.44 13.98 13.23
CA ARG A 80 -4.96 15.29 12.80
C ARG A 80 -5.01 15.40 11.29
N GLN A 81 -3.93 15.04 10.59
CA GLN A 81 -3.87 15.05 9.13
C GLN A 81 -4.88 14.08 8.51
N LYS A 82 -5.08 12.92 9.13
CA LYS A 82 -6.08 11.93 8.70
C LYS A 82 -7.52 12.48 8.79
N GLU A 83 -7.85 13.21 9.85
CA GLU A 83 -9.17 13.85 9.97
C GLU A 83 -9.35 15.00 8.98
N LEU A 84 -8.34 15.86 8.81
CA LEU A 84 -8.37 16.94 7.80
C LEU A 84 -8.58 16.40 6.38
N ALA A 85 -7.96 15.27 6.05
CA ALA A 85 -8.16 14.60 4.76
C ALA A 85 -9.62 14.15 4.60
N LYS A 86 -10.22 13.50 5.61
CA LYS A 86 -11.63 13.08 5.57
C LYS A 86 -12.59 14.25 5.36
N GLU A 87 -12.33 15.38 6.02
CA GLU A 87 -13.14 16.59 5.86
C GLU A 87 -13.04 17.17 4.45
N LYS A 88 -11.84 17.16 3.84
CA LYS A 88 -11.64 17.59 2.45
C LYS A 88 -12.44 16.71 1.47
N TYR A 89 -12.39 15.39 1.64
CA TYR A 89 -13.17 14.47 0.80
C TYR A 89 -14.67 14.71 0.94
N LYS A 90 -15.20 14.83 2.17
CA LYS A 90 -16.63 15.13 2.39
C LYS A 90 -17.08 16.44 1.74
N LYS A 91 -16.21 17.45 1.68
CA LYS A 91 -16.52 18.72 1.00
C LYS A 91 -16.46 18.61 -0.53
N SER A 92 -15.63 17.71 -1.06
CA SER A 92 -15.50 17.45 -2.50
C SER A 92 -16.65 16.61 -3.08
N ASP A 93 -17.31 15.79 -2.28
CA ASP A 93 -18.51 15.02 -2.68
C ASP A 93 -19.79 15.86 -2.67
N LEU A 94 -19.74 17.08 -2.11
CA LEU A 94 -20.86 18.02 -1.98
C LEU A 94 -20.77 19.20 -2.98
N SER A 95 -19.78 19.20 -3.87
CA SER A 95 -19.50 20.25 -4.86
C SER A 95 -19.73 19.79 -6.28
#